data_AF-A0A7S2AIS4-F1
#
_entry.id   AF-A0A7S2AIS4-F1
#
_cell.length_a   1.000
_cell.length_b   1.000
_cell.length_c   1.000
_cell.angle_alpha   90.00
_cell.angle_beta   90.00
_cell.angle_gamma   90.00
#
_symmetry.space_group_name_H-M   'P 1'
#
loop_
_entity.id
_entity.type
_entity.pdbx_description
1 polymer ?
#
loop_
_entity_poly.entity_id
_entity_poly.type
_entity_poly.pdbx_seq_one_letter_code
_entity_poly.pdbx_strand_id
1 'polypeptide(L)'
;REAALSLLTAYAGHRDLPPTEVIGMLPADWTLESLAGYFTKCARICLHEQRVSMLEKKLSSMAYLKTFSALAHERSRKVTISRDRCCPVCNRRFVDKDSVGKAFVAYPNETCVHLQCKDDISICPKTGASFADNLSVYCNALGGVDVDGSES
;
A
#
# COMPACT_ATOMS: atom_id res chain seq x y z
N ARG A 1 37.79 34.16 14.43
CA ARG A 1 37.91 32.76 13.95
C ARG A 1 36.94 31.82 14.66
N GLU A 2 36.94 31.75 16.00
CA GLU A 2 36.01 30.90 16.76
C GLU A 2 34.53 31.17 16.48
N ALA A 3 34.11 32.44 16.39
CA ALA A 3 32.73 32.78 16.06
C ALA A 3 32.27 32.22 14.69
N ALA A 4 33.17 32.23 13.69
CA ALA A 4 32.88 31.69 12.36
C ALA A 4 32.77 30.15 12.39
N LEU A 5 33.66 29.46 13.12
CA LEU A 5 33.59 28.01 13.30
C LEU A 5 32.33 27.59 14.08
N SER A 6 31.94 28.38 15.08
CA SER A 6 30.69 28.18 15.82
C SER A 6 29.47 28.31 14.92
N LEU A 7 29.43 29.32 14.04
CA LEU A 7 28.36 29.49 13.07
C LEU A 7 28.30 28.35 12.05
N LEU A 8 29.44 27.97 11.48
CA LEU A 8 29.52 26.83 10.55
C LEU A 8 29.01 25.55 11.20
N THR A 9 29.41 25.30 12.45
CA THR A 9 28.97 24.11 13.19
C THR A 9 27.49 24.20 13.55
N ALA A 10 26.97 25.38 13.91
CA ALA A 10 25.55 25.57 14.22
C ALA A 10 24.66 25.26 13.00
N TYR A 11 25.03 25.79 11.84
CA TYR A 11 24.31 25.64 10.57
C TYR A 11 24.81 24.48 9.68
N ALA A 12 25.58 23.55 10.26
CA ALA A 12 26.00 22.35 9.55
C ALA A 12 24.77 21.59 9.03
N GLY A 13 24.65 21.45 7.70
CA GLY A 13 23.51 20.77 7.06
C GLY A 13 22.30 21.67 6.76
N HIS A 14 22.40 22.98 6.95
CA HIS A 14 21.35 23.91 6.50
C HIS A 14 21.27 23.94 4.96
N ARG A 15 20.06 24.03 4.40
CA ARG A 15 19.85 23.97 2.93
C ARG A 15 20.58 25.07 2.16
N ASP A 16 20.71 26.25 2.77
CA ASP A 16 21.38 27.41 2.18
C ASP A 16 22.92 27.35 2.29
N LEU A 17 23.46 26.38 3.03
CA LEU A 17 24.90 26.19 3.27
C LEU A 17 25.28 24.72 3.03
N PRO A 18 25.17 24.22 1.78
CA PRO A 18 25.49 22.83 1.49
C PRO A 18 26.99 22.57 1.74
N PRO A 19 27.36 21.44 2.36
CA PRO A 19 28.76 21.18 2.75
C PRO A 19 29.75 21.25 1.60
N THR A 20 29.33 20.88 0.38
CA THR A 20 30.16 20.95 -0.83
C THR A 20 30.52 22.36 -1.26
N GLU A 21 29.60 23.32 -1.09
CA GLU A 21 29.86 24.73 -1.43
C GLU A 21 30.66 25.41 -0.33
N VAL A 22 30.36 25.10 0.93
CA VAL A 22 31.09 25.65 2.08
C VAL A 22 32.57 25.32 1.98
N ILE A 23 32.94 24.09 1.59
CA ILE A 23 34.35 23.71 1.41
C ILE A 23 35.09 24.64 0.44
N GLY A 24 34.45 25.06 -0.64
CA GLY A 24 35.04 25.98 -1.63
C GLY A 24 35.19 27.42 -1.15
N MET A 25 34.47 27.80 -0.10
CA MET A 25 34.50 29.14 0.50
C MET A 25 35.45 29.23 1.71
N LEU A 26 35.99 28.12 2.17
CA LEU A 26 36.85 28.09 3.35
C LEU A 26 38.23 28.71 3.07
N PRO A 27 38.77 29.51 4.01
CA PRO A 27 40.12 30.04 3.90
C PRO A 27 41.18 28.92 3.89
N ALA A 28 42.20 29.06 3.04
CA ALA A 28 43.27 28.07 2.88
C ALA A 28 44.21 27.94 4.10
N ASP A 29 44.20 28.92 4.99
CA ASP A 29 44.99 28.95 6.24
C ASP A 29 44.34 28.11 7.36
N TRP A 30 43.13 27.58 7.16
CA TRP A 30 42.45 26.79 8.17
C TRP A 30 42.92 25.33 8.15
N THR A 31 43.28 24.82 9.33
CA THR A 31 43.67 23.42 9.50
C THR A 31 42.44 22.53 9.54
N LEU A 32 42.59 21.30 9.03
CA LEU A 32 41.52 20.29 9.04
C LEU A 32 41.02 19.99 10.46
N GLU A 33 41.92 20.01 11.45
CA GLU A 33 41.58 19.81 12.86
C GLU A 33 40.56 20.85 13.36
N SER A 34 40.73 22.12 12.98
CA SER A 34 39.79 23.18 13.37
C SER A 34 38.40 23.04 12.74
N LEU A 35 38.30 22.31 11.63
CA LEU A 35 37.06 22.04 10.90
C LEU A 35 36.46 20.66 11.20
N ALA A 36 37.15 19.81 11.96
CA ALA A 36 36.74 18.43 12.21
C ALA A 36 35.32 18.34 12.82
N GLY A 37 34.98 19.26 13.72
CA GLY A 37 33.64 19.33 14.34
C GLY A 37 32.54 19.62 13.31
N TYR A 38 32.78 20.57 12.41
CA TYR A 38 31.88 20.89 11.30
C TYR A 38 31.68 19.69 10.39
N PHE A 39 32.76 19.10 9.87
CA PHE A 39 32.68 17.97 8.94
C PHE A 39 32.02 16.74 9.56
N THR A 40 32.32 16.45 10.83
CA THR A 40 31.69 15.33 11.55
C THR A 40 30.18 15.54 11.65
N LYS A 41 29.75 16.77 11.95
CA LYS A 41 28.32 17.10 12.04
C LYS A 41 27.63 17.03 10.68
N CYS A 42 28.22 17.61 9.64
CA CYS A 42 27.71 17.51 8.27
C CYS A 42 27.58 16.06 7.81
N ALA A 43 28.61 15.24 7.99
CA ALA A 43 28.60 13.83 7.61
C ALA A 43 27.48 13.07 8.32
N ARG A 44 27.28 13.31 9.62
CA ARG A 44 26.19 12.69 10.40
C ARG A 44 24.82 13.09 9.85
N ILE A 45 24.62 14.36 9.50
CA ILE A 45 23.34 14.86 8.97
C ILE A 45 23.07 14.25 7.59
N CYS A 46 24.04 14.30 6.67
CA CYS A 46 23.87 13.70 5.34
C CYS A 46 23.60 12.19 5.41
N LEU A 47 24.31 11.47 6.28
CA LEU A 47 24.04 10.04 6.51
C LEU A 47 22.66 9.80 7.11
N HIS A 48 22.21 10.66 8.02
CA HIS A 48 20.88 10.57 8.61
C HIS A 48 19.80 10.79 7.55
N GLU A 49 19.87 11.86 6.78
CA GLU A 49 18.93 12.17 5.70
C GLU A 49 18.88 11.05 4.65
N GLN A 50 20.04 10.52 4.25
CA GLN A 50 20.10 9.39 3.33
C GLN A 50 19.41 8.15 3.90
N ARG A 51 19.62 7.85 5.18
CA ARG A 51 18.98 6.71 5.85
C ARG A 51 17.47 6.91 5.97
N VAL A 52 17.01 8.10 6.35
CA VAL A 52 15.58 8.42 6.46
C VAL A 52 14.91 8.27 5.10
N SER A 53 15.46 8.88 4.05
CA SER A 53 14.92 8.76 2.69
C SER A 53 14.91 7.30 2.20
N MET A 54 15.95 6.52 2.52
CA MET A 54 15.96 5.10 2.19
C MET A 54 14.88 4.32 2.94
N LEU A 55 14.69 4.59 4.23
CA LEU A 55 13.65 3.95 5.04
C LEU A 55 12.26 4.28 4.51
N GLU A 56 11.97 5.55 4.25
CA GLU A 56 10.72 6.00 3.66
C GLU A 56 10.44 5.27 2.33
N LYS A 57 11.43 5.24 1.43
CA LYS A 57 11.30 4.54 0.15
C LYS A 57 11.01 3.04 0.34
N LYS A 58 11.69 2.39 1.28
CA LYS A 58 11.51 0.96 1.57
C LYS A 58 10.15 0.68 2.19
N LEU A 59 9.68 1.52 3.10
CA LEU A 59 8.36 1.40 3.71
C LEU A 59 7.25 1.57 2.67
N SER A 60 7.35 2.59 1.80
CA SER A 60 6.42 2.80 0.68
C SER A 60 6.43 1.62 -0.29
N SER A 61 7.60 1.09 -0.62
CA SER A 61 7.73 -0.09 -1.49
C SER A 61 7.09 -1.33 -0.86
N MET A 62 7.26 -1.54 0.45
CA MET A 62 6.64 -2.64 1.17
C MET A 62 5.12 -2.51 1.20
N ALA A 63 4.59 -1.31 1.45
CA ALA A 63 3.15 -1.06 1.42
C ALA A 63 2.57 -1.36 0.04
N TYR A 64 3.22 -0.89 -1.02
CA TYR A 64 2.85 -1.18 -2.41
C TYR A 64 2.85 -2.68 -2.72
N LEU A 65 3.90 -3.41 -2.31
CA LEU A 65 3.98 -4.85 -2.56
C LEU A 65 2.89 -5.63 -1.84
N LYS A 66 2.53 -5.22 -0.61
CA LYS A 66 1.43 -5.84 0.14
C LYS A 66 0.09 -5.65 -0.58
N THR A 67 -0.22 -4.44 -1.02
CA THR A 67 -1.48 -4.16 -1.73
C THR A 67 -1.50 -4.85 -3.10
N PHE A 68 -0.40 -4.81 -3.85
CA PHE A 68 -0.27 -5.51 -5.12
C PHE A 68 -0.44 -7.02 -4.95
N SER A 69 0.17 -7.63 -3.92
CA SER A 69 0.01 -9.05 -3.64
C SER A 69 -1.43 -9.41 -3.27
N ALA A 70 -2.11 -8.60 -2.47
CA ALA A 70 -3.52 -8.81 -2.13
C ALA A 70 -4.41 -8.73 -3.38
N LEU A 71 -4.17 -7.74 -4.25
CA LEU A 71 -4.88 -7.59 -5.52
C LEU A 71 -4.62 -8.77 -6.46
N ALA A 72 -3.37 -9.22 -6.58
CA ALA A 72 -3.01 -10.37 -7.40
C ALA A 72 -3.64 -11.66 -6.88
N HIS A 73 -3.66 -11.85 -5.55
CA HIS A 73 -4.35 -12.97 -4.91
C HIS A 73 -5.84 -12.95 -5.26
N GLU A 74 -6.51 -11.81 -5.08
CA GLU A 74 -7.93 -11.67 -5.38
C GLU A 74 -8.23 -11.91 -6.87
N ARG A 75 -7.42 -11.36 -7.78
CA ARG A 75 -7.55 -11.60 -9.24
C ARG A 75 -7.28 -13.05 -9.64
N SER A 76 -6.47 -13.76 -8.87
CA SER A 76 -6.20 -15.19 -9.11
C SER A 76 -7.36 -16.09 -8.68
N ARG A 77 -8.29 -15.57 -7.85
CA ARG A 77 -9.48 -16.31 -7.44
C ARG A 77 -10.32 -16.58 -8.67
N LYS A 78 -10.59 -17.85 -8.90
CA LYS A 78 -11.41 -18.33 -9.99
C LYS A 78 -12.34 -19.41 -9.47
N VAL A 79 -13.54 -19.42 -9.99
CA VAL A 79 -14.52 -20.46 -9.66
C VAL A 79 -14.64 -21.41 -10.84
N THR A 80 -14.18 -22.64 -10.64
CA THR A 80 -14.26 -23.68 -11.67
C THR A 80 -15.63 -24.36 -11.58
N ILE A 81 -16.36 -24.41 -12.69
CA ILE A 81 -17.63 -25.13 -12.81
C ILE A 81 -17.37 -26.44 -13.55
N SER A 82 -17.29 -27.53 -12.78
CA SER A 82 -17.18 -28.89 -13.31
C SER A 82 -18.56 -29.51 -13.59
N ARG A 83 -18.63 -30.58 -14.40
CA ARG A 83 -19.90 -31.21 -14.84
C ARG A 83 -20.70 -31.88 -13.70
N ASP A 84 -20.01 -32.24 -12.64
CA ASP A 84 -20.53 -32.84 -11.41
C ASP A 84 -21.06 -31.79 -10.43
N ARG A 85 -20.77 -30.50 -10.65
CA ARG A 85 -21.14 -29.45 -9.71
C ARG A 85 -22.63 -29.14 -9.80
N CYS A 86 -23.32 -29.27 -8.66
CA CYS A 86 -24.75 -28.96 -8.51
C CYS A 86 -24.98 -27.64 -7.75
N CYS A 87 -26.10 -26.99 -8.06
CA CYS A 87 -26.60 -25.87 -7.28
C CYS A 87 -27.13 -26.38 -5.92
N PRO A 88 -26.72 -25.80 -4.78
CA PRO A 88 -27.15 -26.26 -3.46
C PRO A 88 -28.63 -26.02 -3.15
N VAL A 89 -29.31 -25.16 -3.92
CA VAL A 89 -30.73 -24.82 -3.70
C VAL A 89 -31.66 -25.79 -4.43
N CYS A 90 -31.46 -25.99 -5.74
CA CYS A 90 -32.32 -26.87 -6.56
C CYS A 90 -31.72 -28.26 -6.81
N ASN A 91 -30.49 -28.51 -6.35
CA ASN A 91 -29.73 -29.75 -6.54
C ASN A 91 -29.50 -30.18 -8.01
N ARG A 92 -29.77 -29.30 -8.98
CA ARG A 92 -29.52 -29.53 -10.42
C ARG A 92 -28.09 -29.16 -10.77
N ARG A 93 -27.52 -29.85 -11.76
CA ARG A 93 -26.17 -29.60 -12.29
C ARG A 93 -26.11 -28.29 -13.06
N PHE A 94 -24.99 -27.58 -12.93
CA PHE A 94 -24.73 -26.36 -13.71
C PHE A 94 -24.47 -26.65 -15.19
N VAL A 95 -23.83 -27.78 -15.48
CA VAL A 95 -23.48 -28.21 -16.84
C VAL A 95 -24.19 -29.53 -17.13
N ASP A 96 -25.36 -29.45 -17.76
CA ASP A 96 -26.13 -30.59 -18.26
C ASP A 96 -26.79 -30.21 -19.59
N LYS A 97 -27.29 -31.19 -20.37
CA LYS A 97 -27.87 -30.96 -21.70
C LYS A 97 -28.93 -29.86 -21.73
N ASP A 98 -29.72 -29.72 -20.65
CA ASP A 98 -30.78 -28.72 -20.51
C ASP A 98 -30.34 -27.42 -19.78
N SER A 99 -29.06 -27.32 -19.40
CA SER A 99 -28.52 -26.23 -18.57
C SER A 99 -27.28 -25.56 -19.17
N VAL A 100 -26.73 -26.06 -20.29
CA VAL A 100 -25.70 -25.37 -21.07
C VAL A 100 -26.26 -24.01 -21.53
N GLY A 101 -25.71 -22.92 -20.99
CA GLY A 101 -26.14 -21.54 -21.28
C GLY A 101 -26.98 -20.86 -20.20
N LYS A 102 -27.32 -21.54 -19.09
CA LYS A 102 -27.97 -20.88 -17.95
C LYS A 102 -26.96 -20.08 -17.13
N ALA A 103 -27.28 -18.82 -16.87
CA ALA A 103 -26.48 -17.95 -16.02
C ALA A 103 -26.41 -18.48 -14.58
N PHE A 104 -25.26 -18.31 -13.95
CA PHE A 104 -25.02 -18.65 -12.56
C PHE A 104 -24.43 -17.45 -11.82
N VAL A 105 -24.62 -17.44 -10.51
CA VAL A 105 -24.01 -16.46 -9.60
C VAL A 105 -22.96 -17.18 -8.77
N ALA A 106 -21.76 -16.62 -8.73
CA ALA A 106 -20.67 -17.09 -7.89
C ALA A 106 -20.47 -16.09 -6.74
N TYR A 107 -20.59 -16.58 -5.51
CA TYR A 107 -20.40 -15.79 -4.30
C TYR A 107 -18.94 -15.81 -3.84
N PRO A 108 -18.50 -14.82 -3.04
CA PRO A 108 -17.14 -14.76 -2.49
C PRO A 108 -16.76 -15.93 -1.57
N ASN A 109 -17.71 -16.76 -1.13
CA ASN A 109 -17.44 -17.99 -0.37
C ASN A 109 -17.29 -19.23 -1.28
N GLU A 110 -17.02 -19.01 -2.58
CA GLU A 110 -16.91 -20.03 -3.62
C GLU A 110 -18.21 -20.79 -3.91
N THR A 111 -19.33 -20.46 -3.26
CA THR A 111 -20.63 -21.08 -3.55
C THR A 111 -21.18 -20.56 -4.87
N CYS A 112 -21.65 -21.47 -5.72
CA CYS A 112 -22.38 -21.11 -6.94
C CYS A 112 -23.84 -21.51 -6.83
N VAL A 113 -24.71 -20.68 -7.39
CA VAL A 113 -26.14 -20.95 -7.52
C VAL A 113 -26.62 -20.59 -8.92
N HIS A 114 -27.72 -21.19 -9.39
CA HIS A 114 -28.34 -20.74 -10.62
C HIS A 114 -28.89 -19.32 -10.44
N LEU A 115 -28.92 -18.52 -11.50
CA LEU A 115 -29.48 -17.17 -11.44
C LEU A 115 -30.92 -17.14 -10.91
N GLN A 116 -31.70 -18.19 -11.18
CA GLN A 116 -33.08 -18.35 -10.70
C GLN A 116 -33.18 -18.83 -9.25
N CYS A 117 -32.11 -19.39 -8.71
CA CYS A 117 -32.03 -19.85 -7.31
C CYS A 117 -31.40 -18.79 -6.40
N LYS A 118 -31.15 -17.59 -6.92
CA LYS A 118 -30.73 -16.45 -6.11
C LYS A 118 -31.99 -15.75 -5.61
N ASP A 119 -32.05 -15.49 -4.31
CA ASP A 119 -33.04 -14.56 -3.75
C ASP A 119 -32.43 -13.15 -3.78
N ASP A 120 -31.34 -12.95 -3.05
CA ASP A 120 -30.52 -11.74 -3.07
C ASP A 120 -29.10 -12.05 -3.58
N ILE A 121 -28.53 -11.13 -4.36
CA ILE A 121 -27.14 -11.21 -4.83
C ILE A 121 -26.18 -10.96 -3.66
N SER A 122 -26.61 -10.19 -2.66
CA SER A 122 -25.79 -9.85 -1.51
C SER A 122 -25.74 -10.97 -0.47
N ILE A 123 -26.70 -11.89 -0.44
CA ILE A 123 -26.78 -12.94 0.59
C ILE A 123 -26.59 -14.31 -0.03
N CYS A 124 -25.65 -15.11 0.49
CA CYS A 124 -25.51 -16.51 0.06
C CYS A 124 -26.69 -17.35 0.57
N PRO A 125 -27.48 -18.01 -0.30
CA PRO A 125 -28.61 -18.82 0.14
C PRO A 125 -28.19 -20.12 0.84
N LYS A 126 -26.94 -20.58 0.67
CA LYS A 126 -26.42 -21.78 1.34
C LYS A 126 -25.95 -21.50 2.76
N THR A 127 -25.26 -20.37 2.98
CA THR A 127 -24.60 -20.08 4.26
C THR A 127 -25.26 -18.94 5.03
N GLY A 128 -26.23 -18.23 4.44
CA GLY A 128 -26.84 -17.03 5.03
C GLY A 128 -25.89 -15.85 5.18
N ALA A 129 -24.67 -15.94 4.61
CA ALA A 129 -23.66 -14.89 4.74
C ALA A 129 -24.08 -13.68 3.90
N SER A 130 -24.17 -12.51 4.54
CA SER A 130 -24.35 -11.23 3.87
C SER A 130 -23.00 -10.70 3.38
N PHE A 131 -22.98 -10.27 2.12
CA PHE A 131 -21.87 -9.64 1.43
C PHE A 131 -22.23 -8.23 0.96
N ALA A 132 -23.35 -7.67 1.42
CA ALA A 132 -23.74 -6.29 1.12
C ALA A 132 -22.65 -5.29 1.54
N ASP A 133 -21.99 -5.56 2.67
CA ASP A 133 -20.92 -4.72 3.20
C ASP A 133 -19.55 -4.97 2.58
N ASN A 134 -19.40 -6.04 1.79
CA ASN A 134 -18.12 -6.33 1.13
C ASN A 134 -17.80 -5.35 -0.01
N LEU A 135 -18.74 -4.54 -0.48
CA LEU A 135 -18.39 -3.39 -1.33
C LEU A 135 -17.46 -2.39 -0.61
N SER A 136 -17.55 -2.29 0.73
CA SER A 136 -16.68 -1.39 1.51
C SER A 136 -15.28 -1.97 1.73
N VAL A 137 -15.17 -3.30 1.93
CA VAL A 137 -13.89 -3.96 2.23
C VAL A 137 -12.93 -3.92 1.02
N TYR A 138 -13.47 -4.01 -0.21
CA TYR A 138 -12.65 -3.92 -1.43
C TYR A 138 -12.41 -2.49 -1.93
N CYS A 139 -13.18 -1.49 -1.48
CA CYS A 139 -12.94 -0.07 -1.79
C CYS A 139 -11.97 0.60 -0.80
N ASN A 140 -11.88 0.13 0.44
CA ASN A 140 -10.96 0.72 1.44
C ASN A 140 -9.48 0.42 1.18
N ALA A 141 -9.16 -0.53 0.28
CA ALA A 141 -7.79 -0.84 -0.12
C ALA A 141 -7.18 0.17 -1.12
N LEU A 142 -7.96 1.16 -1.59
CA LEU A 142 -7.53 2.21 -2.52
C LEU A 142 -7.35 3.60 -1.87
N GLY A 143 -7.27 3.68 -0.54
CA GLY A 143 -6.99 4.95 0.15
C GLY A 143 -8.20 5.88 0.15
N GLY A 144 -9.27 5.46 0.82
CA GLY A 144 -10.31 6.40 1.25
C GLY A 144 -9.67 7.40 2.21
N VAL A 145 -9.51 8.63 1.75
CA VAL A 145 -9.23 9.77 2.61
C VAL A 145 -10.46 9.94 3.48
N ASP A 146 -10.31 9.82 4.81
CA ASP A 146 -11.32 10.24 5.76
C ASP A 146 -11.59 11.73 5.52
N VAL A 147 -12.68 12.05 4.83
CA VAL A 147 -13.22 13.41 4.81
C VAL A 147 -14.13 13.49 6.02
N ASP A 148 -13.56 13.93 7.14
CA ASP A 148 -14.32 14.43 8.27
C ASP A 148 -15.16 15.62 7.79
N GLY A 149 -16.43 15.35 7.53
CA GLY A 149 -17.46 16.31 7.23
C GLY A 149 -18.60 16.14 8.21
N SER A 150 -18.48 16.76 9.38
CA SER A 150 -19.62 17.04 10.26
C SER A 150 -19.49 18.45 10.80
N GLU A 151 -20.00 19.39 10.01
CA GLU A 151 -20.60 20.63 10.51
C GLU A 151 -22.03 20.32 10.98
N SER A 152 -22.29 20.58 12.25
CA SER A 152 -23.58 21.02 12.83
C SER A 152 -23.30 21.58 14.22
#